data_AF-U1QDJ1-F1
#
_entry.id   AF-U1QDJ1-F1
#
_cell.length_a   1.000
_cell.length_b   1.000
_cell.length_c   1.000
_cell.angle_alpha   90.00
_cell.angle_beta   90.00
_cell.angle_gamma   90.00
#
_symmetry.space_group_name_H-M   'P 1'
#
loop_
_entity.id
_entity.type
_entity.pdbx_description
1 polymer ?
#
loop_
_entity_poly.entity_id
_entity_poly.type
_entity_poly.pdbx_seq_one_letter_code
_entity_poly.pdbx_strand_id
1 'polypeptide(L)'
;MSTCRIVVFEDIDRFSNWEIFEELRELNTLLNNAEQLQDKKSKSDKNKIVFVYAMKDSIFEPQTVTDTDEVAKGTHDRAIQEIQRANRTKFFDVIIPVVPFVTHRSARDLMRQELEGIEPEVSGELIGLVAKYIPDFRLLRSVCNEYMIYAQLILGDDSLNLEPDKLFALMLYKSVHLQDFEKIHLGQSKLDEVYKKSVQVLENRISALDNEYDALEKQLDPHAESEMRGAAFKEMVDWLAARISMRVESFTVNVGSKAFSSEETTAPQFWLAVYGLATNDSITITNIYNQYGHQMPLEFTKLDMARFMGHDLVFAPLDERPRNAIASELQQLDTARQKYRSAHMSDLMSDPLARVPLDDTSQPFATYVEATLGSELAAALVCYGYIDQNFVLYTSTYHDTFLSVNAMTFRLQHMERDLMNPNYELSDSDVLQLMSDTTISLEEFSRPGAYNVSILDYLLSNRNRYRKLLDTIALSFLQGNGSITSFLQSFFHPIV
;
A
#
# COMPACT_ATOMS: atom_id res chain seq x y z
N MET A 1 17.90 64.54 -1.98
CA MET A 1 18.49 63.18 -1.83
C MET A 1 17.63 62.42 -0.83
N SER A 2 17.31 61.17 -1.12
CA SER A 2 16.60 60.29 -0.17
C SER A 2 17.42 60.18 1.10
N THR A 3 16.87 60.64 2.23
CA THR A 3 17.51 60.52 3.55
C THR A 3 17.14 59.17 4.13
N CYS A 4 17.82 58.10 3.71
CA CYS A 4 17.67 56.80 4.35
C CYS A 4 18.29 56.87 5.76
N ARG A 5 17.47 56.64 6.79
CA ARG A 5 17.86 56.74 8.21
C ARG A 5 17.63 55.45 8.98
N ILE A 6 16.95 54.49 8.36
CA ILE A 6 16.68 53.18 8.94
C ILE A 6 17.36 52.19 8.02
N VAL A 7 18.27 51.39 8.57
CA VAL A 7 18.92 50.29 7.88
C VAL A 7 18.43 49.01 8.53
N VAL A 8 17.76 48.16 7.74
CA VAL A 8 17.25 46.88 8.21
C VAL A 8 18.19 45.78 7.73
N PHE A 9 18.74 45.01 8.66
CA PHE A 9 19.54 43.82 8.41
C PHE A 9 18.64 42.60 8.64
N GLU A 10 18.39 41.85 7.58
CA GLU A 10 17.68 40.56 7.65
C GLU A 10 18.68 39.43 7.42
N ASP A 11 18.43 38.27 8.06
CA ASP A 11 19.10 37.00 7.73
C ASP A 11 20.62 36.97 7.98
N ILE A 12 21.10 37.94 8.76
CA ILE A 12 22.51 38.07 9.15
C ILE A 12 22.94 36.94 10.10
N ASP A 13 21.98 36.27 10.74
CA ASP A 13 22.20 35.15 11.63
C ASP A 13 22.65 33.86 10.91
N ARG A 14 22.55 33.80 9.58
CA ARG A 14 23.08 32.66 8.79
C ARG A 14 24.58 32.45 8.94
N PHE A 15 25.33 33.51 9.22
CA PHE A 15 26.78 33.41 9.41
C PHE A 15 27.16 32.79 10.75
N SER A 16 26.20 32.57 11.66
CA SER A 16 26.40 32.01 13.00
C SER A 16 27.55 32.65 13.78
N ASN A 17 27.82 33.92 13.49
CA ASN A 17 28.92 34.68 14.07
C ASN A 17 28.35 35.93 14.76
N TRP A 18 28.35 35.92 16.08
CA TRP A 18 27.87 37.05 16.88
C TRP A 18 28.83 38.25 16.85
N GLU A 19 30.10 38.08 16.51
CA GLU A 19 31.10 39.16 16.48
C GLU A 19 30.75 40.23 15.44
N ILE A 20 29.98 39.85 14.40
CA ILE A 20 29.51 40.78 13.38
C ILE A 20 28.68 41.94 13.97
N PHE A 21 28.02 41.73 15.12
CA PHE A 21 27.23 42.77 15.77
C PHE A 21 28.10 43.82 16.46
N GLU A 22 29.33 43.49 16.85
CA GLU A 22 30.29 44.45 17.40
C GLU A 22 30.73 45.44 16.31
N GLU A 23 31.17 44.91 15.17
CA GLU A 23 31.57 45.70 13.99
C GLU A 23 30.42 46.60 13.48
N LEU A 24 29.19 46.07 13.42
CA LEU A 24 28.03 46.85 12.99
C LEU A 24 27.63 47.92 14.00
N ARG A 25 27.84 47.68 15.29
CA ARG A 25 27.60 48.67 16.35
C ARG A 25 28.62 49.79 16.27
N GLU A 26 29.89 49.48 16.03
CA GLU A 26 30.93 50.48 15.81
C GLU A 26 30.64 51.32 14.56
N LEU A 27 30.28 50.67 13.45
CA LEU A 27 29.88 51.35 12.22
C LEU A 27 28.71 52.31 12.45
N ASN A 28 27.65 51.87 13.14
CA ASN A 28 26.50 52.71 13.44
C ASN A 28 26.89 53.93 14.30
N THR A 29 27.82 53.71 15.25
CA THR A 29 28.36 54.78 16.10
C THR A 29 29.16 55.79 15.28
N LEU A 30 30.02 55.33 14.37
CA LEU A 30 30.79 56.20 13.47
C LEU A 30 29.88 57.01 12.54
N LEU A 31 28.88 56.36 11.95
CA LEU A 31 27.91 57.04 11.08
C LEU A 31 27.14 58.13 11.83
N ASN A 32 26.65 57.84 13.03
CA ASN A 32 25.93 58.83 13.83
C ASN A 32 26.82 59.97 14.37
N ASN A 33 28.14 59.77 14.43
CA ASN A 33 29.11 60.79 14.85
C ASN A 33 29.67 61.63 13.69
N ALA A 34 29.37 61.29 12.43
CA ALA A 34 29.85 62.04 11.28
C ALA A 34 29.27 63.48 11.24
N GLU A 35 30.13 64.48 11.03
CA GLU A 35 29.75 65.90 11.04
C GLU A 35 28.66 66.25 10.01
N GLN A 36 28.60 65.49 8.90
CA GLN A 36 27.62 65.67 7.82
C GLN A 36 26.17 65.38 8.26
N LEU A 37 25.98 64.63 9.34
CA LEU A 37 24.67 64.32 9.92
C LEU A 37 24.32 65.24 11.11
N GLN A 38 25.29 65.99 11.64
CA GLN A 38 25.14 66.92 12.77
C GLN A 38 24.69 68.33 12.32
N ASP A 39 23.71 68.40 11.41
CA ASP A 39 23.20 69.68 10.92
C ASP A 39 22.52 70.48 12.06
N LYS A 40 23.18 71.54 12.52
CA LYS A 40 22.92 72.29 13.78
C LYS A 40 21.54 72.95 13.85
N LYS A 41 20.72 72.90 12.80
CA LYS A 41 19.38 73.53 12.72
C LYS A 41 18.21 72.56 12.93
N SER A 42 18.44 71.25 12.99
CA SER A 42 17.39 70.25 13.17
C SER A 42 17.44 69.67 14.59
N LYS A 43 16.29 69.47 15.25
CA LYS A 43 16.21 68.82 16.58
C LYS A 43 17.01 67.50 16.55
N SER A 44 17.92 67.31 17.51
CA SER A 44 18.95 66.25 17.52
C SER A 44 18.44 64.82 17.29
N ASP A 45 17.19 64.53 17.65
CA ASP A 45 16.61 63.20 17.50
C ASP A 45 16.15 62.87 16.08
N LYS A 46 16.03 63.86 15.18
CA LYS A 46 15.53 63.61 13.81
C LYS A 46 16.59 63.14 12.81
N ASN A 47 17.88 63.18 13.16
CA ASN A 47 18.99 62.87 12.23
C ASN A 47 19.74 61.57 12.52
N LYS A 48 19.32 60.77 13.52
CA LYS A 48 20.01 59.52 13.84
C LYS A 48 19.74 58.43 12.79
N ILE A 49 20.79 57.68 12.47
CA ILE A 49 20.72 56.43 11.73
C ILE A 49 20.45 55.30 12.73
N VAL A 50 19.43 54.49 12.45
CA VAL A 50 19.00 53.37 13.28
C VAL A 50 19.21 52.08 12.51
N PHE A 51 19.94 51.14 13.11
CA PHE A 51 20.08 49.79 12.60
C PHE A 51 19.05 48.89 13.28
N VAL A 52 18.26 48.18 12.49
CA VAL A 52 17.26 47.20 12.94
C VAL A 52 17.70 45.83 12.46
N TYR A 53 17.71 44.84 13.35
CA TYR A 53 18.15 43.49 13.05
C TYR A 53 16.98 42.52 13.18
N ALA A 54 16.69 41.77 12.12
CA ALA A 54 15.74 40.66 12.13
C ALA A 54 16.53 39.34 12.11
N MET A 55 16.59 38.67 13.26
CA MET A 55 17.48 37.54 13.51
C MET A 55 16.90 36.61 14.58
N LYS A 56 17.33 35.34 14.61
CA LYS A 56 16.98 34.39 15.68
C LYS A 56 17.78 34.69 16.95
N ASP A 57 17.12 34.57 18.12
CA ASP A 57 17.79 34.68 19.44
C ASP A 57 18.89 33.60 19.63
N SER A 58 18.77 32.46 18.93
CA SER A 58 19.67 31.30 19.07
C SER A 58 21.11 31.54 18.61
N ILE A 59 21.41 32.62 17.87
CA ILE A 59 22.80 32.97 17.50
C ILE A 59 23.69 33.31 18.71
N PHE A 60 23.09 33.64 19.85
CA PHE A 60 23.81 33.89 21.10
C PHE A 60 23.98 32.62 21.96
N GLU A 61 23.43 31.48 21.52
CA GLU A 61 23.70 30.18 22.14
C GLU A 61 25.04 29.63 21.66
N PRO A 62 25.82 28.96 22.53
CA PRO A 62 27.09 28.38 22.13
C PRO A 62 26.83 27.21 21.16
N GLN A 63 27.61 27.14 20.08
CA GLN A 63 27.67 25.92 19.29
C GLN A 63 28.30 24.83 20.17
N THR A 64 27.49 23.88 20.65
CA THR A 64 28.02 22.68 21.29
C THR A 64 28.83 21.94 20.23
N VAL A 65 30.14 21.88 20.41
CA VAL A 65 31.01 21.02 19.61
C VAL A 65 30.49 19.61 19.77
N THR A 66 29.81 19.10 18.75
CA THR A 66 29.64 17.67 18.56
C THR A 66 30.98 17.16 18.08
N ASP A 67 31.82 16.72 19.01
CA ASP A 67 32.56 15.47 18.91
C ASP A 67 33.41 15.25 20.17
N THR A 68 33.39 14.00 20.62
CA THR A 68 34.15 13.39 21.72
C THR A 68 33.66 13.63 23.14
N ASP A 69 32.98 12.60 23.62
CA ASP A 69 33.11 11.99 24.94
C ASP A 69 32.86 12.84 26.19
N GLU A 70 31.82 12.38 26.88
CA GLU A 70 31.58 12.47 28.32
C GLU A 70 32.87 12.69 29.13
N VAL A 71 32.91 13.77 29.93
CA VAL A 71 33.20 13.82 31.38
C VAL A 71 33.65 15.25 31.72
N ALA A 72 32.71 16.16 32.04
CA ALA A 72 32.90 17.32 32.93
C ALA A 72 31.64 18.22 33.02
N LYS A 73 30.47 17.67 33.38
CA LYS A 73 29.31 18.48 33.76
C LYS A 73 29.31 18.68 35.28
N GLY A 74 29.57 19.91 35.74
CA GLY A 74 29.42 20.24 37.16
C GLY A 74 29.56 21.70 37.55
N THR A 75 30.49 22.48 36.96
CA THR A 75 30.84 23.77 37.62
C THR A 75 31.18 24.93 36.68
N HIS A 76 31.31 24.72 35.37
CA HIS A 76 31.67 25.79 34.42
C HIS A 76 30.46 26.47 33.75
N ASP A 77 29.25 26.01 34.03
CA ASP A 77 28.08 26.32 33.20
C ASP A 77 27.44 27.68 33.52
N ARG A 78 27.40 28.08 34.79
CA ARG A 78 26.74 29.34 35.18
C ARG A 78 27.45 30.60 34.68
N ALA A 79 28.77 30.65 34.78
CA ALA A 79 29.54 31.82 34.33
C ALA A 79 29.49 31.97 32.79
N ILE A 80 29.54 30.85 32.06
CA ILE A 80 29.43 30.85 30.60
C ILE A 80 28.00 31.25 30.18
N GLN A 81 26.96 30.74 30.83
CA GLN A 81 25.57 31.14 30.60
C GLN A 81 25.30 32.61 30.97
N GLU A 82 25.93 33.14 32.03
CA GLU A 82 25.82 34.56 32.42
C GLU A 82 26.52 35.49 31.42
N ILE A 83 27.70 35.12 30.90
CA ILE A 83 28.39 35.85 29.83
C ILE A 83 27.55 35.84 28.54
N GLN A 84 26.87 34.74 28.22
CA GLN A 84 25.98 34.64 27.06
C GLN A 84 24.73 35.53 27.19
N ARG A 85 24.11 35.57 28.37
CA ARG A 85 23.00 36.50 28.65
C ARG A 85 23.46 37.95 28.53
N ALA A 86 24.68 38.27 28.95
CA ALA A 86 25.26 39.60 28.79
C ALA A 86 25.51 39.96 27.32
N ASN A 87 26.00 39.01 26.51
CA ASN A 87 26.25 39.21 25.07
C ASN A 87 24.97 39.52 24.29
N ARG A 88 23.84 38.85 24.61
CA ARG A 88 22.54 39.16 23.98
C ARG A 88 22.12 40.62 24.16
N THR A 89 22.44 41.25 25.28
CA THR A 89 22.10 42.66 25.57
C THR A 89 23.20 43.65 25.24
N LYS A 90 24.43 43.18 24.92
CA LYS A 90 25.60 44.04 24.68
C LYS A 90 25.46 44.87 23.40
N PHE A 91 24.82 44.31 22.37
CA PHE A 91 24.81 44.89 21.02
C PHE A 91 23.55 45.73 20.71
N PHE A 92 22.46 45.52 21.44
CA PHE A 92 21.16 46.08 21.11
C PHE A 92 20.64 47.01 22.20
N ASP A 93 20.20 48.20 21.80
CA ASP A 93 19.56 49.15 22.73
C ASP A 93 18.14 48.70 23.13
N VAL A 94 17.44 48.01 22.22
CA VAL A 94 16.08 47.50 22.41
C VAL A 94 15.95 46.16 21.70
N ILE A 95 15.35 45.18 22.36
CA ILE A 95 14.97 43.88 21.78
C ILE A 95 13.44 43.85 21.72
N ILE A 96 12.89 43.68 20.52
CA ILE A 96 11.45 43.50 20.29
C ILE A 96 11.22 42.00 20.06
N PRO A 97 10.66 41.26 21.03
CA PRO A 97 10.38 39.84 20.82
C PRO A 97 9.25 39.69 19.79
N VAL A 98 9.49 38.83 18.79
CA VAL A 98 8.45 38.43 17.84
C VAL A 98 7.77 37.17 18.38
N VAL A 99 6.48 37.26 18.67
CA VAL A 99 5.69 36.09 19.08
C VAL A 99 5.40 35.26 17.83
N PRO A 100 5.62 33.93 17.83
CA PRO A 100 5.25 33.07 16.71
C PRO A 100 3.76 33.22 16.41
N PHE A 101 3.43 33.64 15.18
CA PHE A 101 2.05 33.83 14.74
C PHE A 101 1.32 32.49 14.48
N VAL A 102 2.08 31.41 14.32
CA VAL A 102 1.57 30.08 13.96
C VAL A 102 1.72 29.13 15.13
N THR A 103 0.58 28.65 15.60
CA THR A 103 0.40 27.49 16.46
C THR A 103 -0.42 26.47 15.65
N HIS A 104 -0.45 25.20 16.04
CA HIS A 104 -1.29 24.21 15.34
C HIS A 104 -2.76 24.66 15.15
N ARG A 105 -3.32 25.40 16.11
CA ARG A 105 -4.68 25.95 16.00
C ARG A 105 -4.78 27.15 15.07
N SER A 106 -3.86 28.11 15.17
CA SER A 106 -3.89 29.28 14.28
C SER A 106 -3.49 28.93 12.85
N ALA A 107 -2.66 27.92 12.62
CA ALA A 107 -2.29 27.42 11.29
C ALA A 107 -3.53 27.04 10.47
N ARG A 108 -4.50 26.35 11.09
CA ARG A 108 -5.73 25.91 10.42
C ARG A 108 -6.56 27.10 9.95
N ASP A 109 -6.77 28.07 10.83
CA ASP A 109 -7.63 29.22 10.53
C ASP A 109 -6.93 30.18 9.53
N LEU A 110 -5.59 30.33 9.64
CA LEU A 110 -4.78 31.06 8.67
C LEU A 110 -4.77 30.40 7.28
N MET A 111 -4.69 29.07 7.21
CA MET A 111 -4.76 28.35 5.93
C MET A 111 -6.11 28.55 5.25
N ARG A 112 -7.22 28.50 6.00
CA ARG A 112 -8.54 28.82 5.46
C ARG A 112 -8.64 30.24 4.93
N GLN A 113 -8.02 31.19 5.63
CA GLN A 113 -7.99 32.58 5.20
C GLN A 113 -7.17 32.77 3.92
N GLU A 114 -5.98 32.16 3.84
CA GLU A 114 -5.17 32.24 2.61
C GLU A 114 -5.82 31.50 1.44
N LEU A 115 -6.66 30.48 1.70
CA LEU A 115 -7.39 29.74 0.68
C LEU A 115 -8.79 30.32 0.36
N GLU A 116 -9.20 31.40 1.03
CA GLU A 116 -10.54 31.97 0.87
C GLU A 116 -10.73 32.54 -0.55
N GLY A 117 -11.74 32.03 -1.26
CA GLY A 117 -12.08 32.47 -2.62
C GLY A 117 -11.17 31.90 -3.72
N ILE A 118 -10.33 30.91 -3.40
CA ILE A 118 -9.52 30.19 -4.38
C ILE A 118 -10.34 29.02 -4.94
N GLU A 119 -10.37 28.90 -6.26
CA GLU A 119 -10.96 27.76 -6.96
C GLU A 119 -9.88 26.96 -7.71
N PRO A 120 -9.96 25.61 -7.70
CA PRO A 120 -10.92 24.78 -6.95
C PRO A 120 -10.73 24.85 -5.42
N GLU A 121 -11.78 24.52 -4.65
CA GLU A 121 -11.76 24.58 -3.19
C GLU A 121 -11.05 23.36 -2.58
N VAL A 122 -10.24 23.60 -1.55
CA VAL A 122 -9.61 22.54 -0.72
C VAL A 122 -10.49 22.26 0.49
N SER A 123 -10.73 20.99 0.79
CA SER A 123 -11.63 20.59 1.87
C SER A 123 -11.15 21.03 3.26
N GLY A 124 -12.12 21.41 4.10
CA GLY A 124 -11.87 21.74 5.49
C GLY A 124 -11.34 20.58 6.33
N GLU A 125 -11.55 19.33 5.87
CA GLU A 125 -11.04 18.10 6.48
C GLU A 125 -9.53 17.98 6.27
N LEU A 126 -9.06 18.11 5.02
CA LEU A 126 -7.63 18.09 4.71
C LEU A 126 -6.88 19.20 5.45
N ILE A 127 -7.42 20.43 5.42
CA ILE A 127 -6.85 21.57 6.15
C ILE A 127 -6.75 21.27 7.65
N GLY A 128 -7.78 20.65 8.24
CA GLY A 128 -7.78 20.24 9.65
C GLY A 128 -6.72 19.20 9.98
N LEU A 129 -6.51 18.23 9.07
CA LEU A 129 -5.53 17.17 9.21
C LEU A 129 -4.09 17.70 9.16
N VAL A 130 -3.80 18.57 8.19
CA VAL A 130 -2.41 18.97 7.84
C VAL A 130 -1.91 20.18 8.63
N ALA A 131 -2.80 21.03 9.14
CA ALA A 131 -2.44 22.25 9.87
C ALA A 131 -1.50 22.01 11.06
N LYS A 132 -1.58 20.84 11.71
CA LYS A 132 -0.69 20.50 12.82
C LYS A 132 0.76 20.24 12.38
N TYR A 133 1.02 19.96 11.11
CA TYR A 133 2.37 19.66 10.63
C TYR A 133 3.11 20.89 10.08
N ILE A 134 2.45 22.04 9.97
CA ILE A 134 3.05 23.24 9.41
C ILE A 134 3.69 24.08 10.54
N PRO A 135 5.02 24.21 10.57
CA PRO A 135 5.73 24.82 11.68
C PRO A 135 5.70 26.36 11.66
N ASP A 136 5.53 26.97 10.47
CA ASP A 136 5.60 28.41 10.30
C ASP A 136 4.71 28.93 9.16
N PHE A 137 4.42 30.24 9.20
CA PHE A 137 3.51 30.89 8.25
C PHE A 137 4.09 30.99 6.84
N ARG A 138 5.42 31.03 6.69
CA ARG A 138 6.06 31.14 5.39
C ARG A 138 5.83 29.85 4.60
N LEU A 139 5.98 28.69 5.24
CA LEU A 139 5.67 27.41 4.61
C LEU A 139 4.19 27.34 4.22
N LEU A 140 3.28 27.70 5.14
CA LEU A 140 1.84 27.75 4.88
C LEU A 140 1.52 28.57 3.63
N ARG A 141 2.04 29.80 3.58
CA ARG A 141 1.78 30.72 2.49
C ARG A 141 2.42 30.27 1.18
N SER A 142 3.61 29.66 1.24
CA SER A 142 4.26 29.06 0.07
C SER A 142 3.37 27.97 -0.52
N VAL A 143 2.87 27.05 0.31
CA VAL A 143 2.00 25.95 -0.12
C VAL A 143 0.72 26.47 -0.73
N CYS A 144 0.04 27.45 -0.10
CA CYS A 144 -1.20 28.01 -0.63
C CYS A 144 -0.97 28.70 -1.99
N ASN A 145 0.12 29.48 -2.12
CA ASN A 145 0.48 30.14 -3.37
C ASN A 145 0.85 29.13 -4.48
N GLU A 146 1.61 28.09 -4.14
CA GLU A 146 1.95 27.03 -5.10
C GLU A 146 0.70 26.28 -5.55
N TYR A 147 -0.21 25.99 -4.62
CA TYR A 147 -1.50 25.40 -4.94
C TYR A 147 -2.29 26.26 -5.92
N MET A 148 -2.39 27.58 -5.71
CA MET A 148 -3.09 28.48 -6.65
C MET A 148 -2.57 28.34 -8.09
N ILE A 149 -1.25 28.29 -8.24
CA ILE A 149 -0.61 28.22 -9.55
C ILE A 149 -0.81 26.83 -10.14
N TYR A 150 -0.58 25.77 -9.37
CA TYR A 150 -0.73 24.39 -9.84
C TYR A 150 -2.18 24.04 -10.15
N ALA A 151 -3.13 24.52 -9.36
CA ALA A 151 -4.55 24.33 -9.60
C ALA A 151 -4.96 24.93 -10.95
N GLN A 152 -4.48 26.13 -11.29
CA GLN A 152 -4.74 26.72 -12.60
C GLN A 152 -4.10 25.93 -13.76
N LEU A 153 -2.89 25.40 -13.56
CA LEU A 153 -2.16 24.69 -14.61
C LEU A 153 -2.63 23.25 -14.82
N ILE A 154 -2.97 22.54 -13.74
CA ILE A 154 -3.28 21.11 -13.74
C ILE A 154 -4.80 20.88 -13.74
N LEU A 155 -5.55 21.62 -12.90
CA LEU A 155 -7.00 21.43 -12.73
C LEU A 155 -7.83 22.33 -13.67
N GLY A 156 -7.23 23.33 -14.33
CA GLY A 156 -7.95 24.33 -15.10
C GLY A 156 -8.58 23.81 -16.41
N ASP A 157 -7.88 22.93 -17.13
CA ASP A 157 -8.34 22.28 -18.38
C ASP A 157 -8.35 20.75 -18.21
N ASP A 158 -8.76 20.33 -17.01
CA ASP A 158 -8.50 18.99 -16.51
C ASP A 158 -9.35 17.92 -17.20
N SER A 159 -8.79 17.33 -18.26
CA SER A 159 -9.41 16.20 -18.93
C SER A 159 -9.44 14.93 -18.06
N LEU A 160 -8.64 14.88 -16.99
CA LEU A 160 -8.53 13.75 -16.08
C LEU A 160 -9.48 13.89 -14.87
N ASN A 161 -10.05 15.05 -14.60
CA ASN A 161 -10.93 15.28 -13.44
C ASN A 161 -10.27 14.86 -12.11
N LEU A 162 -9.05 15.34 -11.92
CA LEU A 162 -8.22 15.22 -10.72
C LEU A 162 -8.80 16.01 -9.55
N GLU A 163 -8.42 15.60 -8.34
CA GLU A 163 -9.02 16.12 -7.11
C GLU A 163 -8.20 17.28 -6.51
N PRO A 164 -8.86 18.41 -6.17
CA PRO A 164 -8.21 19.56 -5.52
C PRO A 164 -7.43 19.20 -4.25
N ASP A 165 -7.98 18.33 -3.42
CA ASP A 165 -7.38 17.89 -2.16
C ASP A 165 -6.09 17.11 -2.38
N LYS A 166 -6.07 16.22 -3.37
CA LYS A 166 -4.87 15.42 -3.71
C LYS A 166 -3.76 16.30 -4.28
N LEU A 167 -4.13 17.31 -5.09
CA LEU A 167 -3.16 18.32 -5.54
C LEU A 167 -2.58 19.11 -4.36
N PHE A 168 -3.44 19.59 -3.45
CA PHE A 168 -2.99 20.35 -2.28
C PHE A 168 -2.09 19.51 -1.36
N ALA A 169 -2.44 18.24 -1.15
CA ALA A 169 -1.61 17.27 -0.44
C ALA A 169 -0.23 17.10 -1.10
N LEU A 170 -0.16 17.04 -2.43
CA LEU A 170 1.12 16.94 -3.11
C LEU A 170 1.92 18.26 -3.03
N MET A 171 1.28 19.42 -3.01
CA MET A 171 1.96 20.70 -2.76
C MET A 171 2.53 20.78 -1.34
N LEU A 172 1.81 20.26 -0.34
CA LEU A 172 2.33 20.08 1.01
C LEU A 172 3.53 19.15 1.03
N TYR A 173 3.46 18.00 0.37
CA TYR A 173 4.57 17.07 0.25
C TYR A 173 5.80 17.74 -0.37
N LYS A 174 5.63 18.44 -1.50
CA LYS A 174 6.69 19.18 -2.19
C LYS A 174 7.38 20.19 -1.28
N SER A 175 6.62 20.92 -0.47
CA SER A 175 7.14 21.96 0.41
C SER A 175 8.10 21.44 1.49
N VAL A 176 7.96 20.17 1.88
CA VAL A 176 8.82 19.48 2.84
C VAL A 176 9.90 18.64 2.14
N HIS A 177 9.60 18.05 0.98
CA HIS A 177 10.43 17.07 0.28
C HIS A 177 10.80 17.51 -1.15
N LEU A 178 11.36 18.71 -1.31
CA LEU A 178 11.70 19.31 -2.61
C LEU A 178 12.49 18.38 -3.54
N GLN A 179 13.60 17.81 -3.06
CA GLN A 179 14.45 16.92 -3.87
C GLN A 179 13.78 15.60 -4.24
N ASP A 180 12.84 15.13 -3.41
CA ASP A 180 12.13 13.89 -3.68
C ASP A 180 11.01 14.11 -4.68
N PHE A 181 10.31 15.24 -4.58
CA PHE A 181 9.27 15.65 -5.52
C PHE A 181 9.79 15.70 -6.97
N GLU A 182 10.99 16.27 -7.19
CA GLU A 182 11.62 16.30 -8.52
C GLU A 182 11.87 14.91 -9.11
N LYS A 183 12.07 13.89 -8.26
CA LYS A 183 12.31 12.50 -8.68
C LYS A 183 11.05 11.74 -9.06
N ILE A 184 9.85 12.27 -8.74
CA ILE A 184 8.57 11.61 -9.09
C ILE A 184 8.46 11.42 -10.61
N HIS A 185 8.86 12.42 -11.39
CA HIS A 185 8.83 12.35 -12.86
C HIS A 185 9.75 11.26 -13.41
N LEU A 186 10.80 10.89 -12.67
CA LEU A 186 11.76 9.85 -13.05
C LEU A 186 11.36 8.47 -12.52
N GLY A 187 10.30 8.38 -11.71
CA GLY A 187 9.92 7.14 -11.01
C GLY A 187 10.94 6.70 -9.95
N GLN A 188 11.69 7.65 -9.37
CA GLN A 188 12.79 7.40 -8.42
C GLN A 188 12.61 8.11 -7.08
N SER A 189 11.40 8.64 -6.81
CA SER A 189 11.07 9.25 -5.53
C SER A 189 10.77 8.20 -4.46
N LYS A 190 10.76 8.63 -3.20
CA LYS A 190 10.32 7.80 -2.08
C LYS A 190 8.84 7.43 -2.20
N LEU A 191 7.99 8.28 -2.81
CA LEU A 191 6.60 7.92 -3.10
C LEU A 191 6.50 6.79 -4.13
N ASP A 192 7.37 6.79 -5.14
CA ASP A 192 7.46 5.68 -6.11
C ASP A 192 7.92 4.39 -5.43
N GLU A 193 8.86 4.48 -4.49
CA GLU A 193 9.32 3.35 -3.67
C GLU A 193 8.18 2.78 -2.81
N VAL A 194 7.43 3.66 -2.13
CA VAL A 194 6.26 3.29 -1.32
C VAL A 194 5.18 2.64 -2.19
N TYR A 195 4.87 3.20 -3.35
CA TYR A 195 3.90 2.62 -4.28
C TYR A 195 4.34 1.24 -4.77
N LYS A 196 5.58 1.11 -5.23
CA LYS A 196 6.15 -0.19 -5.63
C LYS A 196 6.09 -1.21 -4.50
N LYS A 197 6.39 -0.79 -3.27
CA LYS A 197 6.30 -1.67 -2.11
C LYS A 197 4.85 -2.08 -1.82
N SER A 198 3.89 -1.17 -1.99
CA SER A 198 2.47 -1.48 -1.81
C SER A 198 2.01 -2.60 -2.75
N VAL A 199 2.39 -2.53 -4.04
CA VAL A 199 2.10 -3.57 -5.04
C VAL A 199 2.69 -4.92 -4.61
N GLN A 200 3.93 -4.93 -4.12
CA GLN A 200 4.58 -6.15 -3.62
C GLN A 200 3.89 -6.74 -2.37
N VAL A 201 3.44 -5.89 -1.45
CA VAL A 201 2.72 -6.34 -0.25
C VAL A 201 1.37 -6.95 -0.64
N LEU A 202 0.66 -6.34 -1.58
CA LEU A 202 -0.59 -6.86 -2.13
C LEU A 202 -0.38 -8.21 -2.81
N GLU A 203 0.62 -8.32 -3.71
CA GLU A 203 0.95 -9.56 -4.41
C GLU A 203 1.31 -10.69 -3.43
N ASN A 204 2.15 -10.40 -2.43
CA ASN A 204 2.51 -11.37 -1.39
C ASN A 204 1.29 -11.84 -0.59
N ARG A 205 0.37 -10.92 -0.27
CA ARG A 205 -0.81 -11.25 0.52
C ARG A 205 -1.83 -12.06 -0.28
N ILE A 206 -2.05 -11.70 -1.54
CA ILE A 206 -2.88 -12.47 -2.47
C ILE A 206 -2.29 -13.86 -2.65
N SER A 207 -0.99 -13.97 -2.94
CA SER A 207 -0.30 -15.26 -3.09
C SER A 207 -0.40 -16.13 -1.84
N ALA A 208 -0.30 -15.54 -0.65
CA ALA A 208 -0.45 -16.29 0.59
C ALA A 208 -1.91 -16.76 0.81
N LEU A 209 -2.91 -15.96 0.45
CA LEU A 209 -4.32 -16.39 0.45
C LEU A 209 -4.59 -17.48 -0.59
N ASP A 210 -3.96 -17.42 -1.76
CA ASP A 210 -4.07 -18.44 -2.81
C ASP A 210 -3.49 -19.77 -2.35
N ASN A 211 -2.34 -19.75 -1.65
CA ASN A 211 -1.77 -20.96 -1.05
C ASN A 211 -2.67 -21.55 0.05
N GLU A 212 -3.31 -20.70 0.87
CA GLU A 212 -4.30 -21.13 1.87
C GLU A 212 -5.54 -21.74 1.20
N TYR A 213 -6.01 -21.14 0.11
CA TYR A 213 -7.11 -21.64 -0.70
C TYR A 213 -6.78 -23.00 -1.33
N ASP A 214 -5.65 -23.12 -2.02
CA ASP A 214 -5.19 -24.37 -2.64
C ASP A 214 -4.99 -25.49 -1.59
N ALA A 215 -4.55 -25.14 -0.39
CA ALA A 215 -4.40 -26.10 0.71
C ALA A 215 -5.75 -26.61 1.23
N LEU A 216 -6.76 -25.76 1.31
CA LEU A 216 -8.13 -26.15 1.65
C LEU A 216 -8.79 -26.94 0.53
N GLU A 217 -8.62 -26.53 -0.73
CA GLU A 217 -9.17 -27.25 -1.89
C GLU A 217 -8.59 -28.67 -2.00
N LYS A 218 -7.32 -28.89 -1.64
CA LYS A 218 -6.76 -30.25 -1.53
C LYS A 218 -7.45 -31.12 -0.49
N GLN A 219 -8.08 -30.55 0.54
CA GLN A 219 -8.90 -31.33 1.49
C GLN A 219 -10.22 -31.82 0.87
N LEU A 220 -10.62 -31.27 -0.28
CA LEU A 220 -11.74 -31.77 -1.07
C LEU A 220 -11.36 -32.97 -1.96
N ASP A 221 -10.12 -33.48 -1.89
CA ASP A 221 -9.71 -34.64 -2.68
C ASP A 221 -10.64 -35.83 -2.37
N PRO A 222 -11.43 -36.29 -3.36
CA PRO A 222 -12.35 -37.42 -3.19
C PRO A 222 -11.65 -38.69 -2.67
N HIS A 223 -10.33 -38.84 -2.89
CA HIS A 223 -9.56 -39.97 -2.39
C HIS A 223 -9.43 -39.94 -0.86
N ALA A 224 -9.18 -38.79 -0.24
CA ALA A 224 -9.03 -38.70 1.21
C ALA A 224 -10.33 -39.07 1.94
N GLU A 225 -11.48 -38.58 1.46
CA GLU A 225 -12.79 -38.98 1.99
C GLU A 225 -13.08 -40.47 1.73
N SER A 226 -12.68 -41.00 0.56
CA SER A 226 -12.85 -42.41 0.22
C SER A 226 -12.02 -43.34 1.10
N GLU A 227 -10.80 -42.94 1.47
CA GLU A 227 -9.95 -43.67 2.41
C GLU A 227 -10.58 -43.72 3.80
N MET A 228 -11.08 -42.59 4.30
CA MET A 228 -11.79 -42.52 5.59
C MET A 228 -13.03 -43.41 5.59
N ARG A 229 -13.89 -43.30 4.56
CA ARG A 229 -15.09 -44.14 4.44
C ARG A 229 -14.71 -45.61 4.30
N GLY A 230 -13.65 -45.93 3.53
CA GLY A 230 -13.11 -47.28 3.35
C GLY A 230 -12.61 -47.91 4.66
N ALA A 231 -11.92 -47.13 5.49
CA ALA A 231 -11.49 -47.57 6.81
C ALA A 231 -12.68 -47.92 7.72
N ALA A 232 -13.68 -47.04 7.79
CA ALA A 232 -14.92 -47.30 8.53
C ALA A 232 -15.69 -48.52 7.98
N PHE A 233 -15.66 -48.74 6.67
CA PHE A 233 -16.28 -49.91 6.04
C PHE A 233 -15.56 -51.19 6.45
N LYS A 234 -14.22 -51.18 6.45
CA LYS A 234 -13.41 -52.30 6.88
C LYS A 234 -13.66 -52.65 8.36
N GLU A 235 -13.76 -51.65 9.23
CA GLU A 235 -14.14 -51.86 10.64
C GLU A 235 -15.51 -52.52 10.77
N MET A 236 -16.50 -52.10 9.96
CA MET A 236 -17.82 -52.76 9.92
C MET A 236 -17.70 -54.23 9.51
N VAL A 237 -16.94 -54.53 8.45
CA VAL A 237 -16.74 -55.91 7.94
C VAL A 237 -16.04 -56.79 8.98
N ASP A 238 -14.97 -56.27 9.60
CA ASP A 238 -14.22 -56.99 10.63
C ASP A 238 -15.09 -57.27 11.85
N TRP A 239 -15.91 -56.29 12.28
CA TRP A 239 -16.85 -56.46 13.38
C TRP A 239 -17.93 -57.52 13.07
N LEU A 240 -18.51 -57.47 11.88
CA LEU A 240 -19.51 -58.44 11.43
C LEU A 240 -18.92 -59.85 11.39
N ALA A 241 -17.74 -60.02 10.80
CA ALA A 241 -17.06 -61.30 10.69
C ALA A 241 -16.67 -61.89 12.06
N ALA A 242 -16.18 -61.06 12.98
CA ALA A 242 -15.87 -61.48 14.34
C ALA A 242 -17.11 -61.99 15.09
N ARG A 243 -18.26 -61.30 14.93
CA ARG A 243 -19.51 -61.67 15.60
C ARG A 243 -20.06 -63.03 15.20
N ILE A 244 -19.79 -63.45 13.97
CA ILE A 244 -20.25 -64.73 13.38
C ILE A 244 -19.14 -65.76 13.23
N SER A 245 -17.98 -65.55 13.89
CA SER A 245 -16.85 -66.49 13.92
C SER A 245 -16.31 -66.85 12.53
N MET A 246 -16.17 -65.84 11.67
CA MET A 246 -15.62 -65.97 10.33
C MET A 246 -14.18 -65.45 10.25
N ARG A 247 -13.41 -65.98 9.27
CA ARG A 247 -12.07 -65.50 8.95
C ARG A 247 -12.12 -64.62 7.71
N VAL A 248 -11.55 -63.42 7.82
CA VAL A 248 -11.41 -62.46 6.71
C VAL A 248 -9.92 -62.29 6.43
N GLU A 249 -9.41 -62.92 5.37
CA GLU A 249 -8.04 -62.68 4.88
C GLU A 249 -8.04 -61.71 3.71
N SER A 250 -9.04 -61.85 2.83
CA SER A 250 -9.39 -60.91 1.77
C SER A 250 -10.89 -61.04 1.52
N PHE A 251 -11.51 -60.00 0.95
CA PHE A 251 -12.93 -60.06 0.60
C PHE A 251 -13.20 -59.30 -0.70
N THR A 252 -14.35 -59.60 -1.30
CA THR A 252 -14.86 -58.91 -2.49
C THR A 252 -16.26 -58.39 -2.19
N VAL A 253 -16.50 -57.11 -2.46
CA VAL A 253 -17.78 -56.45 -2.26
C VAL A 253 -18.50 -56.34 -3.60
N ASN A 254 -19.70 -56.90 -3.68
CA ASN A 254 -20.56 -56.78 -4.85
C ASN A 254 -21.60 -55.70 -4.60
N VAL A 255 -21.57 -54.66 -5.45
CA VAL A 255 -22.44 -53.48 -5.41
C VAL A 255 -23.16 -53.42 -6.76
N GLY A 256 -24.41 -53.89 -6.79
CA GLY A 256 -25.15 -54.07 -8.05
C GLY A 256 -24.46 -55.07 -8.98
N SER A 257 -24.12 -54.66 -10.21
CA SER A 257 -23.42 -55.50 -11.20
C SER A 257 -21.89 -55.40 -11.14
N LYS A 258 -21.33 -54.66 -10.18
CA LYS A 258 -19.88 -54.41 -10.06
C LYS A 258 -19.33 -55.15 -8.84
N ALA A 259 -18.12 -55.69 -8.98
CA ALA A 259 -17.37 -56.32 -7.91
C ALA A 259 -16.12 -55.49 -7.62
N PHE A 260 -15.84 -55.24 -6.35
CA PHE A 260 -14.69 -54.48 -5.87
C PHE A 260 -13.91 -55.34 -4.87
N SER A 261 -12.59 -55.36 -4.98
CA SER A 261 -11.70 -55.97 -3.99
C SER A 261 -11.69 -55.18 -2.68
N SER A 262 -11.17 -55.77 -1.61
CA SER A 262 -10.99 -55.07 -0.33
C SER A 262 -10.13 -53.81 -0.46
N GLU A 263 -9.13 -53.80 -1.34
CA GLU A 263 -8.26 -52.63 -1.56
C GLU A 263 -9.02 -51.50 -2.28
N GLU A 264 -9.93 -51.83 -3.19
CA GLU A 264 -10.71 -50.84 -3.92
C GLU A 264 -11.79 -50.15 -3.07
N THR A 265 -12.04 -50.61 -1.84
CA THR A 265 -13.00 -49.96 -0.92
C THR A 265 -12.53 -48.59 -0.43
N THR A 266 -11.24 -48.26 -0.59
CA THR A 266 -10.70 -46.92 -0.32
C THR A 266 -10.71 -46.01 -1.56
N ALA A 267 -11.13 -46.51 -2.72
CA ALA A 267 -11.15 -45.74 -3.95
C ALA A 267 -12.49 -45.02 -4.19
N PRO A 268 -12.50 -43.82 -4.81
CA PRO A 268 -13.72 -43.07 -5.11
C PRO A 268 -14.77 -43.84 -5.90
N GLN A 269 -14.33 -44.70 -6.83
CA GLN A 269 -15.19 -45.50 -7.68
C GLN A 269 -16.12 -46.45 -6.91
N PHE A 270 -15.67 -46.97 -5.76
CA PHE A 270 -16.49 -47.82 -4.90
C PHE A 270 -17.60 -47.00 -4.25
N TRP A 271 -17.26 -45.85 -3.67
CA TRP A 271 -18.21 -44.97 -2.99
C TRP A 271 -19.23 -44.34 -3.95
N LEU A 272 -18.84 -44.03 -5.19
CA LEU A 272 -19.78 -43.62 -6.23
C LEU A 272 -20.77 -44.74 -6.59
N ALA A 273 -20.33 -46.00 -6.61
CA ALA A 273 -21.22 -47.14 -6.84
C ALA A 273 -22.19 -47.36 -5.67
N VAL A 274 -21.72 -47.25 -4.42
CA VAL A 274 -22.57 -47.33 -3.22
C VAL A 274 -23.58 -46.18 -3.18
N TYR A 275 -23.16 -44.96 -3.53
CA TYR A 275 -24.05 -43.80 -3.59
C TYR A 275 -25.19 -44.01 -4.61
N GLY A 276 -24.90 -44.61 -5.77
CA GLY A 276 -25.89 -44.89 -6.82
C GLY A 276 -26.93 -45.95 -6.48
N LEU A 277 -26.76 -46.72 -5.40
CA LEU A 277 -27.74 -47.70 -4.94
C LEU A 277 -28.98 -47.05 -4.30
N ALA A 278 -30.16 -47.66 -4.49
CA ALA A 278 -31.35 -47.33 -3.73
C ALA A 278 -31.21 -47.79 -2.27
N THR A 279 -31.99 -47.20 -1.35
CA THR A 279 -31.90 -47.43 0.10
C THR A 279 -31.94 -48.90 0.52
N ASN A 280 -32.72 -49.71 -0.19
CA ASN A 280 -32.94 -51.12 0.13
C ASN A 280 -32.20 -52.08 -0.82
N ASP A 281 -31.32 -51.57 -1.68
CA ASP A 281 -30.53 -52.42 -2.56
C ASP A 281 -29.53 -53.24 -1.72
N SER A 282 -29.35 -54.49 -2.14
CA SER A 282 -28.47 -55.45 -1.48
C SER A 282 -27.01 -55.24 -1.88
N ILE A 283 -26.12 -55.32 -0.89
CA ILE A 283 -24.67 -55.35 -1.02
C ILE A 283 -24.22 -56.70 -0.46
N THR A 284 -23.41 -57.43 -1.25
CA THR A 284 -22.98 -58.78 -0.85
C THR A 284 -21.47 -58.85 -0.76
N ILE A 285 -20.94 -59.26 0.40
CA ILE A 285 -19.52 -59.54 0.58
C ILE A 285 -19.26 -61.03 0.40
N THR A 286 -18.36 -61.35 -0.53
CA THR A 286 -17.92 -62.71 -0.88
C THR A 286 -16.45 -62.92 -0.50
N ASN A 287 -15.96 -64.15 -0.66
CA ASN A 287 -14.60 -64.59 -0.25
C ASN A 287 -14.35 -64.56 1.26
N ILE A 288 -15.41 -64.62 2.07
CA ILE A 288 -15.32 -64.83 3.52
C ILE A 288 -15.68 -66.29 3.84
N TYR A 289 -14.91 -66.92 4.73
CA TYR A 289 -15.02 -68.35 5.05
C TYR A 289 -15.35 -68.56 6.53
N ASN A 290 -16.16 -69.58 6.80
CA ASN A 290 -16.39 -70.05 8.16
C ASN A 290 -15.20 -70.89 8.68
N GLN A 291 -15.22 -71.27 9.96
CA GLN A 291 -14.19 -72.09 10.59
C GLN A 291 -13.94 -73.47 9.95
N TYR A 292 -14.84 -73.92 9.06
CA TYR A 292 -14.75 -75.19 8.33
C TYR A 292 -14.28 -75.02 6.88
N GLY A 293 -13.95 -73.79 6.45
CA GLY A 293 -13.47 -73.51 5.09
C GLY A 293 -14.58 -73.39 4.04
N HIS A 294 -15.85 -73.36 4.44
CA HIS A 294 -16.96 -73.08 3.50
C HIS A 294 -17.15 -71.58 3.34
N GLN A 295 -17.29 -71.15 2.08
CA GLN A 295 -17.63 -69.77 1.76
C GLN A 295 -19.04 -69.44 2.25
N MET A 296 -19.19 -68.36 2.99
CA MET A 296 -20.49 -67.87 3.47
C MET A 296 -20.58 -66.38 3.10
N PRO A 297 -21.29 -66.01 2.03
CA PRO A 297 -21.44 -64.61 1.68
C PRO A 297 -22.25 -63.86 2.75
N LEU A 298 -21.89 -62.61 3.01
CA LEU A 298 -22.65 -61.70 3.87
C LEU A 298 -23.48 -60.78 3.01
N GLU A 299 -24.76 -60.65 3.32
CA GLU A 299 -25.69 -59.80 2.60
C GLU A 299 -26.29 -58.76 3.54
N PHE A 300 -26.27 -57.49 3.14
CA PHE A 300 -26.87 -56.38 3.88
C PHE A 300 -27.36 -55.31 2.92
N THR A 301 -28.29 -54.47 3.35
CA THR A 301 -28.78 -53.36 2.52
C THR A 301 -27.90 -52.11 2.68
N LYS A 302 -27.99 -51.16 1.73
CA LYS A 302 -27.38 -49.83 1.89
C LYS A 302 -27.80 -49.15 3.21
N LEU A 303 -29.06 -49.33 3.62
CA LEU A 303 -29.55 -48.82 4.91
C LEU A 303 -28.85 -49.49 6.11
N ASP A 304 -28.58 -50.79 6.05
CA ASP A 304 -27.87 -51.49 7.11
C ASP A 304 -26.43 -50.98 7.22
N MET A 305 -25.74 -50.76 6.10
CA MET A 305 -24.41 -50.14 6.07
C MET A 305 -24.41 -48.77 6.76
N ALA A 306 -25.41 -47.94 6.47
CA ALA A 306 -25.57 -46.62 7.10
C ALA A 306 -25.85 -46.69 8.60
N ARG A 307 -26.53 -47.73 9.09
CA ARG A 307 -26.76 -47.94 10.53
C ARG A 307 -25.47 -48.25 11.29
N PHE A 308 -24.50 -48.89 10.64
CA PHE A 308 -23.21 -49.21 11.26
C PHE A 308 -22.22 -48.04 11.18
N MET A 309 -22.11 -47.43 10.01
CA MET A 309 -21.05 -46.45 9.72
C MET A 309 -21.49 -45.00 9.94
N GLY A 310 -22.80 -44.76 10.02
CA GLY A 310 -23.38 -43.42 10.04
C GLY A 310 -24.02 -43.06 8.71
N HIS A 311 -25.16 -42.38 8.78
CA HIS A 311 -25.97 -42.03 7.62
C HIS A 311 -25.19 -41.18 6.60
N ASP A 312 -24.45 -40.18 7.08
CA ASP A 312 -23.71 -39.25 6.23
C ASP A 312 -22.60 -39.93 5.41
N LEU A 313 -21.94 -40.96 5.93
CA LEU A 313 -20.85 -41.66 5.20
C LEU A 313 -21.36 -42.47 4.01
N VAL A 314 -22.64 -42.87 4.02
CA VAL A 314 -23.22 -43.79 3.03
C VAL A 314 -24.19 -43.08 2.08
N PHE A 315 -24.92 -42.07 2.57
CA PHE A 315 -25.94 -41.37 1.80
C PHE A 315 -25.54 -39.98 1.32
N ALA A 316 -24.51 -39.34 1.90
CA ALA A 316 -24.01 -38.09 1.34
C ALA A 316 -23.12 -38.37 0.11
N PRO A 317 -23.18 -37.53 -0.94
CA PRO A 317 -22.16 -37.49 -1.99
C PRO A 317 -20.76 -37.44 -1.40
N LEU A 318 -19.80 -37.93 -2.18
CA LEU A 318 -18.40 -38.02 -1.74
C LEU A 318 -17.78 -36.63 -1.50
N ASP A 319 -18.27 -35.61 -2.20
CA ASP A 319 -17.80 -34.23 -2.10
C ASP A 319 -18.58 -33.37 -1.09
N GLU A 320 -19.77 -33.78 -0.65
CA GLU A 320 -20.66 -32.92 0.14
C GLU A 320 -20.11 -32.60 1.54
N ARG A 321 -19.63 -33.61 2.28
CA ARG A 321 -19.14 -33.43 3.65
C ARG A 321 -17.83 -32.63 3.70
N PRO A 322 -16.81 -32.92 2.87
CA PRO A 322 -15.62 -32.08 2.77
C PRO A 322 -15.96 -30.64 2.33
N ARG A 323 -16.85 -30.48 1.33
CA ARG A 323 -17.26 -29.15 0.84
C ARG A 323 -17.96 -28.34 1.93
N ASN A 324 -18.89 -28.92 2.68
CA ASN A 324 -19.58 -28.23 3.76
C ASN A 324 -18.64 -27.87 4.94
N ALA A 325 -17.60 -28.67 5.19
CA ALA A 325 -16.65 -28.43 6.27
C ALA A 325 -15.80 -27.18 6.01
N ILE A 326 -15.39 -26.95 4.76
CA ILE A 326 -14.48 -25.85 4.39
C ILE A 326 -15.18 -24.68 3.68
N ALA A 327 -16.45 -24.81 3.29
CA ALA A 327 -17.18 -23.80 2.50
C ALA A 327 -17.12 -22.39 3.13
N SER A 328 -17.30 -22.30 4.46
CA SER A 328 -17.22 -21.01 5.15
C SER A 328 -15.81 -20.42 5.13
N GLU A 329 -14.77 -21.24 5.17
CA GLU A 329 -13.36 -20.80 5.14
C GLU A 329 -12.98 -20.34 3.73
N LEU A 330 -13.37 -21.10 2.69
CA LEU A 330 -13.18 -20.70 1.30
C LEU A 330 -13.88 -19.37 1.00
N GLN A 331 -15.12 -19.19 1.44
CA GLN A 331 -15.84 -17.92 1.27
C GLN A 331 -15.14 -16.75 1.98
N GLN A 332 -14.55 -16.97 3.16
CA GLN A 332 -13.76 -15.95 3.86
C GLN A 332 -12.48 -15.61 3.09
N LEU A 333 -11.77 -16.61 2.55
CA LEU A 333 -10.58 -16.40 1.74
C LEU A 333 -10.91 -15.63 0.45
N ASP A 334 -12.01 -15.94 -0.23
CA ASP A 334 -12.44 -15.22 -1.42
C ASP A 334 -12.81 -13.76 -1.11
N THR A 335 -13.51 -13.53 0.00
CA THR A 335 -13.81 -12.16 0.47
C THR A 335 -12.51 -11.40 0.76
N ALA A 336 -11.54 -12.04 1.43
CA ALA A 336 -10.24 -11.43 1.72
C ALA A 336 -9.45 -11.15 0.44
N ARG A 337 -9.47 -12.07 -0.54
CA ARG A 337 -8.82 -11.91 -1.84
C ARG A 337 -9.39 -10.72 -2.60
N GLN A 338 -10.72 -10.59 -2.66
CA GLN A 338 -11.39 -9.44 -3.28
C GLN A 338 -11.04 -8.11 -2.59
N LYS A 339 -10.97 -8.12 -1.25
CA LYS A 339 -10.54 -6.94 -0.48
C LYS A 339 -9.14 -6.50 -0.86
N TYR A 340 -8.16 -7.41 -0.96
CA TYR A 340 -6.79 -7.04 -1.31
C TYR A 340 -6.62 -6.67 -2.78
N ARG A 341 -7.43 -7.19 -3.70
CA ARG A 341 -7.37 -6.78 -5.12
C ARG A 341 -7.77 -5.31 -5.32
N SER A 342 -8.69 -4.80 -4.51
CA SER A 342 -9.18 -3.41 -4.55
C SER A 342 -8.50 -2.50 -3.50
N ALA A 343 -7.54 -3.00 -2.73
CA ALA A 343 -6.93 -2.25 -1.64
C ALA A 343 -5.96 -1.17 -2.14
N HIS A 344 -6.04 0.01 -1.54
CA HIS A 344 -5.13 1.12 -1.78
C HIS A 344 -4.03 1.20 -0.71
N MET A 345 -3.04 2.06 -0.93
CA MET A 345 -1.97 2.29 0.05
C MET A 345 -2.52 2.69 1.43
N SER A 346 -3.59 3.50 1.49
CA SER A 346 -4.27 3.89 2.72
C SER A 346 -4.84 2.70 3.50
N ASP A 347 -5.36 1.68 2.80
CA ASP A 347 -5.88 0.47 3.43
C ASP A 347 -4.74 -0.34 4.07
N LEU A 348 -3.61 -0.43 3.38
CA LEU A 348 -2.41 -1.09 3.88
C LEU A 348 -1.79 -0.37 5.09
N MET A 349 -1.92 0.95 5.17
CA MET A 349 -1.46 1.72 6.33
C MET A 349 -2.21 1.33 7.61
N SER A 350 -3.46 0.86 7.49
CA SER A 350 -4.30 0.48 8.64
C SER A 350 -4.34 -1.03 8.89
N ASP A 351 -3.78 -1.84 7.97
CA ASP A 351 -3.87 -3.29 8.02
C ASP A 351 -2.66 -3.93 8.73
N PRO A 352 -2.83 -4.60 9.88
CA PRO A 352 -1.72 -5.26 10.58
C PRO A 352 -1.16 -6.47 9.83
N LEU A 353 -1.91 -7.03 8.86
CA LEU A 353 -1.47 -8.15 8.01
C LEU A 353 -0.68 -7.67 6.79
N ALA A 354 -0.75 -6.38 6.45
CA ALA A 354 0.06 -5.77 5.41
C ALA A 354 1.50 -5.60 5.93
N ARG A 355 2.34 -6.62 5.69
CA ARG A 355 3.72 -6.65 6.18
C ARG A 355 4.73 -6.54 5.05
N VAL A 356 5.74 -5.71 5.27
CA VAL A 356 6.89 -5.55 4.38
C VAL A 356 8.02 -6.49 4.87
N PRO A 357 8.49 -7.43 4.03
CA PRO A 357 9.65 -8.27 4.37
C PRO A 357 10.94 -7.44 4.34
N LEU A 358 11.79 -7.65 5.36
CA LEU A 358 13.08 -7.01 5.59
C LEU A 358 14.09 -8.09 6.01
N ASP A 359 14.91 -8.57 5.08
CA ASP A 359 15.89 -9.65 5.30
C ASP A 359 15.31 -10.83 6.10
N ASP A 360 15.57 -10.88 7.41
CA ASP A 360 15.13 -11.95 8.34
C ASP A 360 13.87 -11.60 9.17
N THR A 361 13.28 -10.42 8.96
CA THR A 361 12.14 -9.90 9.73
C THR A 361 11.05 -9.33 8.83
N SER A 362 9.93 -8.93 9.42
CA SER A 362 8.90 -8.18 8.72
C SER A 362 8.31 -7.09 9.60
N GLN A 363 8.02 -5.94 9.00
CA GLN A 363 7.40 -4.81 9.69
C GLN A 363 6.06 -4.44 9.06
N PRO A 364 5.14 -3.80 9.81
CA PRO A 364 3.90 -3.26 9.23
C PRO A 364 4.19 -2.26 8.11
N PHE A 365 3.32 -2.22 7.09
CA PHE A 365 3.45 -1.27 5.97
C PHE A 365 3.51 0.18 6.44
N ALA A 366 2.71 0.56 7.44
CA ALA A 366 2.76 1.90 8.05
C ALA A 366 4.15 2.30 8.57
N THR A 367 4.81 1.40 9.30
CA THR A 367 6.17 1.63 9.83
C THR A 367 7.19 1.78 8.71
N TYR A 368 7.04 1.00 7.63
CA TYR A 368 7.88 1.15 6.44
C TYR A 368 7.68 2.52 5.79
N VAL A 369 6.43 2.95 5.59
CA VAL A 369 6.12 4.25 4.97
C VAL A 369 6.67 5.41 5.80
N GLU A 370 6.49 5.40 7.12
CA GLU A 370 7.04 6.42 8.02
C GLU A 370 8.57 6.50 7.92
N ALA A 371 9.26 5.36 7.93
CA ALA A 371 10.71 5.29 7.81
C ALA A 371 11.21 5.75 6.44
N THR A 372 10.57 5.32 5.34
CA THR A 372 10.97 5.65 3.97
C THR A 372 10.75 7.13 3.67
N LEU A 373 9.57 7.68 3.98
CA LEU A 373 9.26 9.08 3.72
C LEU A 373 10.04 10.01 4.67
N GLY A 374 10.22 9.61 5.93
CA GLY A 374 10.94 10.39 6.94
C GLY A 374 10.17 11.64 7.39
N SER A 375 8.83 11.61 7.28
CA SER A 375 7.95 12.74 7.61
C SER A 375 6.58 12.24 8.05
N GLU A 376 6.16 12.64 9.24
CA GLU A 376 4.83 12.33 9.77
C GLU A 376 3.72 12.92 8.90
N LEU A 377 3.95 14.09 8.28
CA LEU A 377 3.00 14.70 7.34
C LEU A 377 2.83 13.80 6.13
N ALA A 378 3.93 13.36 5.51
CA ALA A 378 3.87 12.55 4.30
C ALA A 378 3.22 11.19 4.57
N ALA A 379 3.55 10.55 5.69
CA ALA A 379 2.90 9.30 6.12
C ALA A 379 1.40 9.50 6.40
N ALA A 380 1.01 10.62 7.03
CA ALA A 380 -0.40 10.94 7.24
C ALA A 380 -1.15 11.13 5.90
N LEU A 381 -0.57 11.84 4.94
CA LEU A 381 -1.19 12.05 3.62
C LEU A 381 -1.43 10.72 2.88
N VAL A 382 -0.53 9.74 3.00
CA VAL A 382 -0.75 8.38 2.47
C VAL A 382 -1.81 7.62 3.28
N CYS A 383 -1.74 7.69 4.61
CA CYS A 383 -2.66 7.00 5.53
C CYS A 383 -4.12 7.40 5.31
N TYR A 384 -4.38 8.70 5.10
CA TYR A 384 -5.73 9.23 4.86
C TYR A 384 -6.11 9.26 3.36
N GLY A 385 -5.28 8.71 2.46
CA GLY A 385 -5.62 8.56 1.04
C GLY A 385 -5.51 9.84 0.19
N TYR A 386 -4.92 10.91 0.73
CA TYR A 386 -4.68 12.14 -0.02
C TYR A 386 -3.47 12.05 -0.97
N ILE A 387 -2.51 11.17 -0.65
CA ILE A 387 -1.50 10.70 -1.60
C ILE A 387 -1.78 9.23 -1.88
N ASP A 388 -2.41 8.98 -3.02
CA ASP A 388 -2.74 7.66 -3.54
C ASP A 388 -1.86 7.31 -4.75
N GLN A 389 -2.17 6.23 -5.46
CA GLN A 389 -1.44 5.77 -6.66
C GLN A 389 -1.34 6.82 -7.79
N ASN A 390 -2.25 7.80 -7.81
CA ASN A 390 -2.36 8.80 -8.86
C ASN A 390 -1.43 10.01 -8.62
N PHE A 391 -0.60 10.01 -7.56
CA PHE A 391 0.27 11.13 -7.20
C PHE A 391 1.14 11.66 -8.37
N VAL A 392 1.53 10.78 -9.29
CA VAL A 392 2.31 11.15 -10.48
C VAL A 392 1.55 12.09 -11.43
N LEU A 393 0.21 12.01 -11.46
CA LEU A 393 -0.64 12.84 -12.33
C LEU A 393 -0.69 14.30 -11.88
N TYR A 394 -0.46 14.57 -10.60
CA TYR A 394 -0.46 15.93 -10.04
C TYR A 394 0.87 16.66 -10.21
N THR A 395 1.75 16.09 -11.03
CA THR A 395 3.16 16.43 -11.13
C THR A 395 3.47 17.07 -12.49
N SER A 396 2.64 16.81 -13.50
CA SER A 396 2.75 17.34 -14.86
C SER A 396 1.39 17.79 -15.40
N THR A 397 1.41 18.59 -16.47
CA THR A 397 0.20 18.97 -17.21
C THR A 397 -0.05 18.00 -18.36
N TYR A 398 -1.29 17.53 -18.50
CA TYR A 398 -1.69 16.63 -19.58
C TYR A 398 -2.72 17.33 -20.46
N HIS A 399 -2.32 17.69 -21.68
CA HIS A 399 -3.22 18.31 -22.66
C HIS A 399 -3.75 17.25 -23.62
N ASP A 400 -5.05 17.32 -23.94
CA ASP A 400 -5.70 16.49 -24.96
C ASP A 400 -5.56 14.97 -24.76
N THR A 401 -5.42 14.51 -23.52
CA THR A 401 -5.48 13.07 -23.23
C THR A 401 -6.93 12.61 -23.17
N PHE A 402 -7.21 11.51 -23.85
CA PHE A 402 -8.49 10.81 -23.79
C PHE A 402 -8.43 9.59 -22.85
N LEU A 403 -7.28 9.35 -22.21
CA LEU A 403 -7.13 8.35 -21.15
C LEU A 403 -7.84 8.83 -19.89
N SER A 404 -8.53 7.94 -19.19
CA SER A 404 -9.01 8.16 -17.83
C SER A 404 -7.84 8.28 -16.84
N VAL A 405 -8.11 8.78 -15.63
CA VAL A 405 -7.14 8.78 -14.51
C VAL A 405 -6.56 7.40 -14.27
N ASN A 406 -7.41 6.37 -14.30
CA ASN A 406 -7.01 5.00 -14.01
C ASN A 406 -6.12 4.45 -15.13
N ALA A 407 -6.52 4.65 -16.39
CA ALA A 407 -5.72 4.27 -17.56
C ALA A 407 -4.38 5.02 -17.61
N MET A 408 -4.37 6.33 -17.37
CA MET A 408 -3.16 7.14 -17.34
C MET A 408 -2.23 6.72 -16.21
N THR A 409 -2.77 6.44 -15.02
CA THR A 409 -1.98 5.92 -13.90
C THR A 409 -1.40 4.56 -14.24
N PHE A 410 -2.15 3.65 -14.86
CA PHE A 410 -1.61 2.37 -15.30
C PHE A 410 -0.46 2.53 -16.29
N ARG A 411 -0.62 3.41 -17.29
CA ARG A 411 0.43 3.74 -18.25
C ARG A 411 1.70 4.23 -17.55
N LEU A 412 1.60 5.26 -16.70
CA LEU A 412 2.76 5.90 -16.09
C LEU A 412 3.40 5.07 -14.97
N GLN A 413 2.61 4.37 -14.17
CA GLN A 413 3.08 3.63 -13.01
C GLN A 413 3.51 2.19 -13.33
N HIS A 414 2.88 1.55 -14.32
CA HIS A 414 3.10 0.14 -14.64
C HIS A 414 3.83 -0.02 -15.97
N MET A 415 3.26 0.48 -17.08
CA MET A 415 3.84 0.27 -18.42
C MET A 415 5.19 0.96 -18.59
N GLU A 416 5.30 2.24 -18.25
CA GLU A 416 6.53 3.03 -18.45
C GLU A 416 7.64 2.66 -17.44
N ARG A 417 7.26 2.16 -16.26
CA ARG A 417 8.18 1.81 -15.17
C ARG A 417 8.50 0.33 -15.06
N ASP A 418 7.96 -0.48 -15.97
CA ASP A 418 8.08 -1.94 -16.00
C ASP A 418 7.71 -2.61 -14.65
N LEU A 419 6.70 -2.05 -13.97
CA LEU A 419 6.17 -2.59 -12.72
C LEU A 419 4.95 -3.43 -13.02
N MET A 420 5.12 -4.75 -13.10
CA MET A 420 3.99 -5.66 -13.33
C MET A 420 3.00 -5.62 -12.17
N ASN A 421 1.72 -5.45 -12.47
CA ASN A 421 0.63 -5.65 -11.53
C ASN A 421 -0.55 -6.35 -12.24
N PRO A 422 -0.60 -7.71 -12.16
CA PRO A 422 -1.61 -8.49 -12.85
C PRO A 422 -3.04 -8.14 -12.42
N ASN A 423 -3.19 -7.70 -11.17
CA ASN A 423 -4.47 -7.46 -10.50
C ASN A 423 -4.88 -5.99 -10.47
N TYR A 424 -4.14 -5.08 -11.12
CA TYR A 424 -4.56 -3.68 -11.22
C TYR A 424 -5.92 -3.60 -11.91
N GLU A 425 -6.91 -3.00 -11.24
CA GLU A 425 -8.28 -2.96 -11.76
C GLU A 425 -8.36 -1.99 -12.94
N LEU A 426 -8.75 -2.50 -14.11
CA LEU A 426 -9.03 -1.71 -15.31
C LEU A 426 -10.42 -2.07 -15.81
N SER A 427 -11.25 -1.07 -16.09
CA SER A 427 -12.51 -1.28 -16.79
C SER A 427 -12.27 -1.55 -18.28
N ASP A 428 -13.25 -2.15 -18.96
CA ASP A 428 -13.21 -2.30 -20.43
C ASP A 428 -12.98 -0.96 -21.16
N SER A 429 -13.48 0.15 -20.59
CA SER A 429 -13.25 1.49 -21.11
C SER A 429 -11.80 1.93 -20.95
N ASP A 430 -11.17 1.67 -19.79
CA ASP A 430 -9.76 1.99 -19.55
C ASP A 430 -8.86 1.21 -20.50
N VAL A 431 -9.14 -0.09 -20.68
CA VAL A 431 -8.41 -0.95 -21.61
C VAL A 431 -8.58 -0.43 -23.05
N LEU A 432 -9.81 -0.12 -23.47
CA LEU A 432 -10.06 0.42 -24.82
C LEU A 432 -9.33 1.74 -25.05
N GLN A 433 -9.27 2.62 -24.05
CA GLN A 433 -8.55 3.88 -24.12
C GLN A 433 -7.03 3.64 -24.29
N LEU A 434 -6.42 2.80 -23.45
CA LEU A 434 -5.00 2.42 -23.59
C LEU A 434 -4.69 1.87 -24.98
N MET A 435 -5.53 0.99 -25.51
CA MET A 435 -5.33 0.38 -26.83
C MET A 435 -5.54 1.33 -28.01
N SER A 436 -6.33 2.39 -27.80
CA SER A 436 -6.60 3.40 -28.81
C SER A 436 -5.55 4.50 -28.81
N ASP A 437 -4.64 4.52 -27.83
CA ASP A 437 -3.60 5.53 -27.70
C ASP A 437 -2.47 5.28 -28.68
N THR A 438 -2.41 6.13 -29.70
CA THR A 438 -1.39 6.06 -30.74
C THR A 438 0.02 6.34 -30.23
N THR A 439 0.17 6.89 -29.02
CA THR A 439 1.48 7.09 -28.39
C THR A 439 2.02 5.82 -27.73
N ILE A 440 1.17 4.81 -27.50
CA ILE A 440 1.56 3.51 -26.97
C ILE A 440 1.80 2.54 -28.12
N SER A 441 3.04 2.07 -28.25
CA SER A 441 3.39 1.08 -29.28
C SER A 441 2.90 -0.32 -28.94
N LEU A 442 2.68 -1.16 -29.96
CA LEU A 442 2.31 -2.58 -29.75
C LEU A 442 3.37 -3.36 -28.95
N GLU A 443 4.63 -2.94 -29.03
CA GLU A 443 5.74 -3.58 -28.29
C GLU A 443 5.69 -3.27 -26.79
N GLU A 444 5.14 -2.12 -26.39
CA GLU A 444 4.98 -1.77 -24.97
C GLU A 444 3.99 -2.71 -24.27
N PHE A 445 2.92 -3.12 -24.94
CA PHE A 445 1.99 -4.14 -24.44
C PHE A 445 2.64 -5.52 -24.25
N SER A 446 3.82 -5.73 -24.83
CA SER A 446 4.57 -6.99 -24.72
C SER A 446 5.58 -6.97 -23.56
N ARG A 447 5.70 -5.87 -22.82
CA ARG A 447 6.59 -5.73 -21.66
C ARG A 447 5.89 -6.19 -20.37
N PRO A 448 6.63 -6.71 -19.37
CA PRO A 448 6.06 -7.13 -18.09
C PRO A 448 5.20 -6.06 -17.41
N GLY A 449 5.58 -4.79 -17.47
CA GLY A 449 4.77 -3.69 -16.94
C GLY A 449 3.35 -3.58 -17.52
N ALA A 450 3.09 -4.10 -18.71
CA ALA A 450 1.76 -4.10 -19.33
C ALA A 450 0.94 -5.37 -19.06
N TYR A 451 1.52 -6.38 -18.40
CA TYR A 451 0.82 -7.63 -18.12
C TYR A 451 -0.23 -7.42 -17.01
N ASN A 452 -1.49 -7.42 -17.43
CA ASN A 452 -2.67 -7.23 -16.59
C ASN A 452 -3.81 -8.16 -17.03
N VAL A 453 -4.52 -8.74 -16.06
CA VAL A 453 -5.58 -9.73 -16.30
C VAL A 453 -6.73 -9.10 -17.11
N SER A 454 -7.17 -7.91 -16.75
CA SER A 454 -8.27 -7.19 -17.43
C SER A 454 -7.94 -6.91 -18.91
N ILE A 455 -6.68 -6.56 -19.22
CA ILE A 455 -6.22 -6.35 -20.60
C ILE A 455 -6.29 -7.66 -21.39
N LEU A 456 -5.80 -8.76 -20.82
CA LEU A 456 -5.81 -10.07 -21.49
C LEU A 456 -7.24 -10.59 -21.69
N ASP A 457 -8.11 -10.47 -20.69
CA ASP A 457 -9.52 -10.87 -20.78
C ASP A 457 -10.26 -10.11 -21.87
N TYR A 458 -10.06 -8.79 -21.94
CA TYR A 458 -10.65 -7.95 -22.98
C TYR A 458 -10.14 -8.33 -24.39
N LEU A 459 -8.84 -8.62 -24.52
CA LEU A 459 -8.22 -9.07 -25.76
C LEU A 459 -8.75 -10.42 -26.24
N LEU A 460 -8.90 -11.39 -25.33
CA LEU A 460 -9.44 -12.71 -25.63
C LEU A 460 -10.91 -12.63 -26.07
N SER A 461 -11.70 -11.81 -25.37
CA SER A 461 -13.10 -11.56 -25.71
C SER A 461 -13.27 -10.87 -27.07
N ASN A 462 -12.30 -10.05 -27.49
CA ASN A 462 -12.31 -9.28 -28.73
C ASN A 462 -11.26 -9.75 -29.76
N ARG A 463 -10.91 -11.04 -29.74
CA ARG A 463 -9.78 -11.62 -30.49
C ARG A 463 -9.72 -11.24 -31.97
N ASN A 464 -10.86 -11.15 -32.64
CA ASN A 464 -10.90 -10.83 -34.08
C ASN A 464 -10.43 -9.40 -34.37
N ARG A 465 -10.75 -8.44 -33.49
CA ARG A 465 -10.39 -7.02 -33.66
C ARG A 465 -8.93 -6.77 -33.30
N TYR A 466 -8.43 -7.42 -32.24
CA TYR A 466 -7.11 -7.16 -31.68
C TYR A 466 -6.10 -8.29 -31.91
N ARG A 467 -6.32 -9.13 -32.93
CA ARG A 467 -5.50 -10.31 -33.22
C ARG A 467 -3.99 -10.03 -33.26
N LYS A 468 -3.58 -8.95 -33.94
CA LYS A 468 -2.16 -8.58 -34.04
C LYS A 468 -1.53 -8.36 -32.67
N LEU A 469 -2.21 -7.64 -31.78
CA LEU A 469 -1.72 -7.35 -30.45
C LEU A 469 -1.69 -8.61 -29.58
N LEU A 470 -2.74 -9.44 -29.66
CA LEU A 470 -2.77 -10.73 -28.97
C LEU A 470 -1.63 -11.66 -29.43
N ASP A 471 -1.35 -11.70 -30.74
CA ASP A 471 -0.24 -12.50 -31.29
C ASP A 471 1.12 -11.97 -30.78
N THR A 472 1.31 -10.65 -30.68
CA THR A 472 2.54 -10.06 -30.12
C THR A 472 2.73 -10.41 -28.64
N ILE A 473 1.68 -10.28 -27.83
CA ILE A 473 1.72 -10.64 -26.40
C ILE A 473 1.99 -12.14 -26.25
N ALA A 474 1.31 -12.99 -27.01
CA ALA A 474 1.53 -14.44 -26.98
C ALA A 474 2.96 -14.82 -27.38
N LEU A 475 3.56 -14.14 -28.37
CA LEU A 475 4.96 -14.32 -28.72
C LEU A 475 5.90 -13.91 -27.58
N SER A 476 5.59 -12.84 -26.86
CA SER A 476 6.37 -12.43 -25.68
C SER A 476 6.33 -13.50 -24.57
N PHE A 477 5.19 -14.17 -24.39
CA PHE A 477 5.07 -15.28 -23.42
C PHE A 477 5.96 -16.49 -23.77
N LEU A 478 6.24 -16.71 -25.05
CA LEU A 478 7.12 -17.81 -25.48
C LEU A 478 8.60 -17.52 -25.24
N GLN A 479 8.97 -16.26 -24.98
CA GLN A 479 10.38 -15.86 -24.77
C GLN A 479 10.85 -16.05 -23.33
N GLY A 480 9.96 -16.41 -22.40
CA GLY A 480 10.29 -17.04 -21.12
C GLY A 480 11.07 -16.16 -20.13
N ASN A 481 10.35 -15.38 -19.33
CA ASN A 481 10.83 -14.67 -18.15
C ASN A 481 9.96 -15.04 -16.92
N GLY A 482 10.55 -15.00 -15.72
CA GLY A 482 9.87 -15.39 -14.46
C GLY A 482 8.55 -14.63 -14.21
N SER A 483 8.45 -13.39 -14.71
CA SER A 483 7.24 -12.56 -14.66
C SER A 483 6.04 -13.20 -15.36
N ILE A 484 6.24 -13.99 -16.43
CA ILE A 484 5.14 -14.69 -17.12
C ILE A 484 4.52 -15.75 -16.22
N THR A 485 5.34 -16.47 -15.44
CA THR A 485 4.82 -17.55 -14.59
C THR A 485 3.90 -16.98 -13.51
N SER A 486 4.32 -15.89 -12.86
CA SER A 486 3.48 -15.15 -11.88
C SER A 486 2.23 -14.57 -12.55
N PHE A 487 2.36 -14.00 -13.74
CA PHE A 487 1.21 -13.46 -14.49
C PHE A 487 0.18 -14.55 -14.87
N LEU A 488 0.63 -15.69 -15.41
CA LEU A 488 -0.26 -16.78 -15.79
C LEU A 488 -0.91 -17.44 -14.58
N GLN A 489 -0.23 -17.54 -13.44
CA GLN A 489 -0.85 -17.97 -12.18
C GLN A 489 -1.99 -17.01 -11.80
N SER A 490 -1.73 -15.71 -11.84
CA SER A 490 -2.76 -14.69 -11.57
C SER A 490 -3.96 -14.78 -12.53
N PHE A 491 -3.72 -15.15 -13.79
CA PHE A 491 -4.77 -15.32 -14.81
C PHE A 491 -5.57 -16.63 -14.66
N PHE A 492 -4.91 -17.75 -14.36
CA PHE A 492 -5.51 -19.08 -14.26
C PHE A 492 -6.07 -19.44 -12.87
N HIS A 493 -5.92 -18.54 -11.90
CA HIS A 493 -6.72 -18.52 -10.68
C HIS A 493 -7.87 -17.47 -10.77
N PRO A 494 -8.79 -17.55 -11.76
CA PRO A 494 -9.98 -16.73 -11.77
C PRO A 494 -10.96 -17.25 -10.72
N ILE A 495 -11.68 -16.32 -10.09
CA ILE A 495 -12.75 -16.57 -9.13
C ILE A 495 -13.90 -17.32 -9.85
N VAL A 496 -14.41 -18.38 -9.22
CA VAL A 496 -15.73 -18.97 -9.52
C VAL A 496 -16.82 -18.14 -8.87
#